data_AF-K6T7Y3-F1
#
_entry.id   AF-K6T7Y3-F1
#
_cell.length_a   1.000
_cell.length_b   1.000
_cell.length_c   1.000
_cell.angle_alpha   90.00
_cell.angle_beta   90.00
_cell.angle_gamma   90.00
#
_symmetry.space_group_name_H-M   'P 1'
#
loop_
_entity.id
_entity.type
_entity.pdbx_description
1 polymer ?
#
loop_
_entity_poly.entity_id
_entity_poly.type
_entity_poly.pdbx_seq_one_letter_code
_entity_poly.pdbx_strand_id
1 'polypeptide(L)'
;MVKYCTECGVKNDDTARYCNQCAHPFEGAPYPASYVVGGSKTKKKDEYKTVKILGAVGIILFMPLTLGAGIYLITRDDKSARNAGIALTAISIIWIVSLVLFFMIVR
;
A
#
# COMPACT_ATOMS: atom_id res chain seq x y z
N MET A 1 -37.03 3.16 -29.46
CA MET A 1 -36.20 3.81 -30.50
C MET A 1 -34.75 3.65 -30.04
N VAL A 2 -33.72 3.95 -30.84
CA VAL A 2 -32.31 3.77 -30.40
C VAL A 2 -31.49 4.99 -30.73
N LYS A 3 -30.47 5.30 -29.93
CA LYS A 3 -29.54 6.39 -30.19
C LYS A 3 -28.10 5.91 -30.09
N TYR A 4 -27.20 6.55 -30.84
CA TYR A 4 -25.79 6.21 -30.86
C TYR A 4 -25.01 7.26 -30.07
N CYS A 5 -24.02 6.81 -29.31
CA CYS A 5 -23.12 7.72 -28.59
C CYS A 5 -22.22 8.45 -29.59
N THR A 6 -22.16 9.78 -29.51
CA THR A 6 -21.28 10.63 -30.35
C THR A 6 -19.79 10.41 -30.05
N GLU A 7 -19.46 9.99 -28.83
CA GLU A 7 -18.07 9.80 -28.41
C GLU A 7 -17.51 8.42 -28.77
N CYS A 8 -18.30 7.35 -28.65
CA CYS A 8 -17.81 5.98 -28.85
C CYS A 8 -18.57 5.18 -29.92
N GLY A 9 -19.60 5.75 -30.55
CA GLY A 9 -20.37 5.10 -31.61
C GLY A 9 -21.28 3.96 -31.15
N VAL A 10 -21.33 3.64 -29.86
CA VAL A 10 -22.09 2.49 -29.35
C VAL A 10 -23.59 2.77 -29.33
N LYS A 11 -24.36 1.76 -29.75
CA LYS A 11 -25.83 1.75 -29.71
C LYS A 11 -26.34 1.70 -28.27
N ASN A 12 -27.20 2.65 -27.93
CA ASN A 12 -27.84 2.79 -26.63
C ASN A 12 -29.36 2.86 -26.78
N ASP A 13 -30.06 2.57 -25.68
CA ASP A 13 -31.51 2.76 -25.57
C ASP A 13 -31.87 4.25 -25.71
N ASP A 14 -33.02 4.58 -26.30
CA ASP A 14 -33.45 5.97 -26.48
C ASP A 14 -33.68 6.69 -25.14
N THR A 15 -34.10 5.94 -24.11
CA THR A 15 -34.30 6.45 -22.75
C THR A 15 -33.01 6.59 -21.94
N ALA A 16 -31.88 6.06 -22.43
CA ALA A 16 -30.62 6.09 -21.70
C ALA A 16 -30.13 7.53 -21.46
N ARG A 17 -29.86 7.90 -20.21
CA ARG A 17 -29.32 9.25 -19.87
C ARG A 17 -27.81 9.35 -20.07
N TYR A 18 -27.10 8.23 -20.00
CA TYR A 18 -25.66 8.12 -20.17
C TYR A 18 -25.33 6.95 -21.09
N CYS A 19 -24.21 7.03 -21.80
CA CYS A 19 -23.71 5.92 -22.59
C CYS A 19 -23.34 4.73 -21.68
N ASN A 20 -23.83 3.54 -22.02
CA ASN A 20 -23.54 2.31 -21.30
C ASN A 20 -22.07 1.84 -21.37
N GLN A 21 -21.26 2.41 -22.26
CA GLN A 21 -19.85 2.05 -22.45
C GLN A 21 -18.91 3.12 -21.92
N CYS A 22 -19.05 4.37 -22.36
CA CYS A 22 -18.12 5.45 -21.99
C CYS A 22 -18.66 6.41 -20.93
N ALA A 23 -19.88 6.17 -20.40
CA ALA A 23 -20.56 7.02 -19.42
C ALA A 23 -20.78 8.48 -19.85
N HIS A 24 -20.58 8.81 -21.13
CA HIS A 24 -20.82 10.15 -21.65
C HIS A 24 -22.32 10.51 -21.53
N PRO A 25 -22.66 11.69 -21.00
CA PRO A 25 -24.05 12.13 -20.92
C PRO A 25 -24.64 12.39 -22.31
N PHE A 26 -25.89 12.00 -22.51
CA PHE A 26 -26.64 12.47 -23.68
C PHE A 26 -27.21 13.88 -23.40
N GLU A 27 -27.42 14.68 -24.45
CA GLU A 27 -27.86 16.08 -24.34
C GLU A 27 -29.00 16.28 -23.32
N GLY A 28 -28.83 17.26 -22.43
CA GLY A 28 -29.79 17.57 -21.37
C GLY A 28 -29.64 16.72 -20.09
N ALA A 29 -28.81 15.67 -20.09
CA ALA A 29 -28.44 14.98 -18.86
C ALA A 29 -27.33 15.78 -18.14
N PRO A 30 -27.54 16.24 -16.89
CA PRO A 30 -26.42 16.75 -16.09
C PRO A 30 -25.36 15.65 -16.00
N TYR A 31 -24.08 16.02 -16.07
CA TYR A 31 -23.00 15.08 -15.75
C TYR A 31 -23.35 14.41 -14.41
N PRO A 32 -23.31 13.08 -14.33
CA PRO A 32 -23.62 12.44 -13.07
C PRO A 32 -22.57 12.95 -12.09
N ALA A 33 -23.02 13.63 -11.03
CA ALA A 33 -22.16 14.03 -9.94
C ALA A 33 -21.49 12.75 -9.44
N SER A 34 -20.25 12.55 -9.91
CA SER A 34 -19.32 11.48 -9.60
C SER A 34 -19.95 10.34 -8.78
N TYR A 35 -20.40 9.28 -9.47
CA TYR A 35 -20.33 7.97 -8.84
C TYR A 35 -18.83 7.68 -8.69
N VAL A 36 -18.27 8.15 -7.58
CA VAL A 36 -16.96 7.74 -7.13
C VAL A 36 -17.08 6.22 -7.03
N VAL A 37 -16.49 5.51 -8.00
CA VAL A 37 -16.24 4.07 -7.90
C VAL A 37 -15.70 3.89 -6.50
N GLY A 38 -16.45 3.16 -5.68
CA GLY A 38 -16.27 3.10 -4.24
C GLY A 38 -14.87 2.62 -3.89
N GLY A 39 -13.92 3.56 -3.84
CA GLY A 39 -12.82 3.49 -2.91
C GLY A 39 -13.44 3.32 -1.54
N SER A 40 -13.11 2.20 -0.92
CA SER A 40 -13.52 1.84 0.43
C SER A 40 -13.55 3.09 1.31
N LYS A 41 -14.70 3.32 1.94
CA LYS A 41 -14.80 4.31 3.01
C LYS A 41 -14.01 3.80 4.21
N THR A 42 -12.69 3.92 4.21
CA THR A 42 -11.95 3.95 5.47
C THR A 42 -12.23 5.30 6.10
N LYS A 43 -13.00 5.25 7.19
CA LYS A 43 -13.36 6.42 7.98
C LYS A 43 -12.09 7.02 8.57
N LYS A 44 -11.64 8.09 7.93
CA LYS A 44 -10.70 9.06 8.46
C LYS A 44 -11.24 9.67 9.76
N LYS A 45 -10.63 9.29 10.89
CA LYS A 45 -10.23 10.07 12.09
C LYS A 45 -10.01 9.06 13.22
N ASP A 46 -8.74 8.85 13.58
CA ASP A 46 -8.16 7.99 14.65
C ASP A 46 -7.23 6.84 14.18
N GLU A 47 -7.21 6.51 12.88
CA GLU A 47 -6.41 5.41 12.31
C GLU A 47 -4.88 5.60 12.38
N TYR A 48 -4.37 6.83 12.52
CA TYR A 48 -2.91 7.05 12.56
C TYR A 48 -2.25 6.47 13.82
N LYS A 49 -3.00 6.33 14.93
CA LYS A 49 -2.50 5.72 16.18
C LYS A 49 -2.36 4.21 16.01
N THR A 50 -3.33 3.58 15.36
CA THR A 50 -3.29 2.14 15.05
C THR A 50 -2.12 1.80 14.13
N VAL A 51 -1.89 2.61 13.09
CA VAL A 51 -0.74 2.42 12.19
C VAL A 51 0.60 2.64 12.93
N LYS A 52 0.69 3.63 13.83
CA LYS A 52 1.90 3.84 14.66
C LYS A 52 2.19 2.63 15.57
N ILE A 53 1.16 2.10 16.24
CA ILE A 53 1.32 0.96 17.14
C ILE A 53 1.66 -0.30 16.35
N LEU A 54 0.98 -0.56 15.24
CA LEU A 54 1.26 -1.71 14.39
C LEU A 54 2.68 -1.65 13.82
N GLY A 55 3.13 -0.46 13.40
CA GLY A 55 4.51 -0.23 12.97
C GLY A 55 5.52 -0.47 14.09
N ALA A 56 5.28 0.05 15.30
CA ALA A 56 6.16 -0.15 16.45
C ALA A 56 6.23 -1.63 16.88
N VAL A 57 5.09 -2.31 16.96
CA VAL A 57 5.02 -3.75 17.26
C VAL A 57 5.73 -4.55 16.18
N GLY A 58 5.53 -4.22 14.91
CA GLY A 58 6.26 -4.85 13.81
C GLY A 58 7.77 -4.70 13.98
N ILE A 59 8.28 -3.49 14.20
CA ILE A 59 9.71 -3.27 14.41
C ILE A 59 10.24 -4.06 15.61
N ILE A 60 9.56 -4.00 16.75
CA ILE A 60 10.00 -4.69 17.99
C ILE A 60 9.99 -6.20 17.82
N LEU A 61 9.04 -6.78 17.11
CA LEU A 61 8.88 -8.22 16.96
C LEU A 61 9.84 -8.78 15.89
N PHE A 62 10.02 -8.05 14.78
CA PHE A 62 10.94 -8.45 13.71
C PHE A 62 12.42 -8.21 14.07
N MET A 63 12.73 -7.31 15.01
CA MET A 63 14.10 -7.01 15.41
C MET A 63 14.85 -8.20 16.05
N PRO A 64 14.37 -8.84 17.13
CA PRO A 64 15.04 -10.03 17.69
C PRO A 64 14.99 -11.21 16.73
N LEU A 65 13.97 -11.28 15.88
CA LEU A 65 13.77 -12.36 14.91
C LEU A 65 14.81 -12.29 13.78
N THR A 66 15.08 -11.10 13.23
CA THR A 66 16.11 -10.88 12.20
C THR A 66 17.51 -11.06 12.76
N LEU A 67 17.77 -10.59 13.98
CA LEU A 67 19.06 -10.79 14.65
C LEU A 67 19.30 -12.27 14.97
N GLY A 68 18.31 -12.97 15.53
CA GLY A 68 18.40 -14.40 15.85
C GLY A 68 18.56 -15.26 14.61
N ALA A 69 17.79 -15.00 13.54
CA ALA A 69 17.92 -15.70 12.27
C ALA A 69 19.28 -15.43 11.61
N GLY A 70 19.77 -14.18 11.68
CA GLY A 70 21.10 -13.81 11.18
C GLY A 70 22.21 -14.58 11.88
N ILE A 71 22.22 -14.57 13.22
CA ILE A 71 23.19 -15.31 14.05
C ILE A 71 23.09 -16.82 13.79
N TYR A 72 21.88 -17.37 13.69
CA TYR A 72 21.67 -18.79 13.40
C TYR A 72 22.18 -19.20 12.01
N LEU A 73 22.05 -18.34 11.01
CA LEU A 73 22.61 -18.61 9.69
C LEU A 73 24.14 -18.50 9.68
N ILE A 74 24.73 -17.69 10.56
CA ILE A 74 26.19 -17.58 10.70
C ILE A 74 26.80 -18.88 11.26
N THR A 75 26.10 -19.58 12.15
CA THR A 75 26.57 -20.84 12.75
C THR A 75 26.39 -22.05 11.83
N ARG A 76 25.73 -21.89 10.68
CA ARG A 76 25.54 -22.96 9.69
C ARG A 76 26.82 -23.13 8.85
N ASP A 77 27.21 -24.39 8.61
CA ASP A 77 28.43 -24.74 7.85
C ASP A 77 28.38 -24.36 6.35
N ASP A 78 27.20 -24.06 5.83
CA ASP A 78 27.02 -23.66 4.43
C ASP A 78 27.52 -22.23 4.20
N LYS A 79 28.56 -22.08 3.37
CA LYS A 79 29.18 -20.79 3.04
C LYS A 79 28.19 -19.77 2.45
N SER A 80 27.19 -20.23 1.69
CA SER A 80 26.14 -19.37 1.14
C SER A 80 25.20 -18.86 2.23
N ALA A 81 24.74 -19.78 3.09
CA ALA A 81 23.89 -19.44 4.23
C ALA A 81 24.60 -18.51 5.22
N ARG A 82 25.89 -18.75 5.47
CA ARG A 82 26.71 -17.92 6.36
C ARG A 82 26.86 -16.49 5.83
N ASN A 83 27.11 -16.32 4.53
CA ASN A 83 27.18 -14.99 3.91
C ASN A 83 25.85 -14.24 4.00
N ALA A 84 24.72 -14.94 3.79
CA ALA A 84 23.40 -14.37 4.00
C ALA A 84 23.17 -13.97 5.47
N GLY A 85 23.58 -14.82 6.42
CA GLY A 85 23.50 -14.54 7.85
C GLY A 85 24.31 -13.31 8.26
N ILE A 86 25.54 -13.17 7.75
CA ILE A 86 26.38 -11.98 7.97
C ILE A 86 25.70 -10.73 7.44
N ALA A 87 25.17 -10.78 6.21
CA ALA A 87 24.48 -9.63 5.60
C ALA A 87 23.26 -9.19 6.43
N LEU A 88 22.42 -10.15 6.85
CA LEU A 88 21.24 -9.87 7.68
C LEU A 88 21.61 -9.28 9.05
N THR A 89 22.65 -9.83 9.68
CA THR A 89 23.15 -9.36 10.98
C THR A 89 23.72 -7.95 10.87
N ALA A 90 24.49 -7.65 9.81
CA ALA A 90 25.04 -6.32 9.57
C ALA A 90 23.93 -5.27 9.34
N ILE A 91 22.91 -5.60 8.54
CA ILE A 91 21.77 -4.70 8.30
C ILE A 91 21.02 -4.42 9.62
N SER A 92 20.80 -5.45 10.45
CA SER A 92 20.16 -5.31 11.76
C SER A 92 20.95 -4.36 12.68
N ILE A 93 22.27 -4.53 12.76
CA ILE A 93 23.15 -3.67 13.57
C ILE A 93 23.12 -2.21 13.07
N ILE A 94 23.24 -2.00 11.76
CA ILE A 94 23.19 -0.65 11.16
C ILE A 94 21.88 0.05 11.54
N TRP A 95 20.76 -0.65 11.42
CA TRP A 95 19.45 -0.11 11.78
C TRP A 95 19.38 0.32 13.25
N ILE A 96 19.88 -0.51 14.18
CA ILE A 96 19.91 -0.22 15.62
C ILE A 96 20.77 1.02 15.90
N VAL A 97 21.96 1.08 15.32
CA VAL A 97 22.87 2.22 15.47
C VAL A 97 22.22 3.49 14.93
N SER A 98 21.60 3.44 13.74
CA SER A 98 20.86 4.59 13.18
C SER A 98 19.73 5.05 14.09
N LEU A 99 18.98 4.12 14.70
CA LEU A 99 17.90 4.42 15.63
C LEU A 99 18.43 5.12 16.90
N VAL A 100 19.51 4.59 17.49
CA VAL A 100 20.16 5.17 18.69
C VAL A 100 20.71 6.55 18.39
N LEU A 101 21.44 6.73 17.28
CA LEU A 101 21.98 8.02 16.88
C LEU A 101 20.86 9.05 16.63
N PHE A 102 19.78 8.65 15.96
CA PHE A 102 18.61 9.51 15.78
C PHE A 102 18.00 9.95 17.12
N PHE A 103 17.84 9.03 18.06
CA PHE A 103 17.35 9.37 19.41
C PHE A 103 18.29 10.31 20.17
N MET A 104 19.61 10.19 20.00
CA MET A 104 20.57 11.11 20.60
C MET A 104 20.54 12.50 19.97
N ILE A 105 20.22 12.62 18.68
CA ILE A 105 20.16 13.90 17.95
C ILE A 105 18.85 14.64 18.23
N VAL A 106 17.74 13.92 18.41
CA VAL A 106 16.40 14.51 18.60
C VAL A 106 16.11 14.88 20.07
N ARG A 107 16.91 14.37 21.02
CA ARG A 107 16.80 14.67 22.44
C ARG A 107 17.53 15.95 22.83
#